data_AF-A0A5E4QRA3-F1
#
_entry.id   AF-A0A5E4QRA3-F1
#
_cell.length_a   1.000
_cell.length_b   1.000
_cell.length_c   1.000
_cell.angle_alpha   90.00
_cell.angle_beta   90.00
_cell.angle_gamma   90.00
#
_symmetry.space_group_name_H-M   'P 1'
#
loop_
_entity.id
_entity.type
_entity.pdbx_description
1 polymer ?
#
loop_
_entity_poly.entity_id
_entity_poly.type
_entity_poly.pdbx_seq_one_letter_code
_entity_poly.pdbx_strand_id
1 'polypeptide(L)'
;METQMALLLSKIKEQMDQQTEDITMSVTELVLKSLEEKFTVILEENKNLKDKMENMVKKIEYLENLKRKNNLIFFGVSEIGPDMSETENIKTIIENKTKIDIHKYDINNVYRLGKRGNHTRPLLVAL
;
A
#
# COMPACT_ATOMS: atom_id res chain seq x y z
N MET A 1 -77.30 -16.96 -9.41
CA MET A 1 -76.64 -15.89 -8.64
C MET A 1 -75.29 -16.36 -8.09
N GLU A 2 -75.19 -17.50 -7.42
CA GLU A 2 -73.90 -18.02 -6.90
C GLU A 2 -72.83 -18.24 -7.98
N THR A 3 -73.19 -18.79 -9.15
CA THR A 3 -72.26 -19.02 -10.26
C THR A 3 -71.67 -17.73 -10.83
N GLN A 4 -72.46 -16.65 -10.90
CA GLN A 4 -71.98 -15.34 -11.35
C GLN A 4 -71.09 -14.67 -10.30
N MET A 5 -71.38 -14.85 -9.01
CA MET A 5 -70.53 -14.38 -7.92
C MET A 5 -69.19 -15.12 -7.88
N ALA A 6 -69.19 -16.43 -8.09
CA ALA A 6 -67.97 -17.24 -8.17
C ALA A 6 -67.07 -16.81 -9.35
N LEU A 7 -67.68 -16.54 -10.52
CA LEU A 7 -66.97 -16.03 -11.70
C LEU A 7 -66.40 -14.62 -11.47
N LEU A 8 -67.10 -13.76 -10.73
CA LEU A 8 -66.61 -12.43 -10.37
C LEU A 8 -65.37 -12.54 -9.46
N LEU A 9 -65.45 -13.38 -8.42
CA LEU A 9 -64.34 -13.60 -7.49
C LEU A 9 -63.12 -14.21 -8.18
N SER A 10 -63.31 -15.12 -9.14
CA SER A 10 -62.20 -15.68 -9.91
C SER A 10 -61.49 -14.61 -10.73
N LYS A 11 -62.22 -13.73 -11.42
CA LYS A 11 -61.64 -12.62 -12.19
C LYS A 11 -60.93 -11.59 -11.31
N ILE A 12 -61.48 -11.28 -10.13
CA ILE A 12 -60.83 -10.39 -9.17
C ILE A 12 -59.50 -11.01 -8.71
N LYS A 13 -59.49 -12.30 -8.40
CA LYS A 13 -58.27 -13.01 -8.02
C LYS A 13 -57.22 -12.96 -9.15
N GLU A 14 -57.64 -13.25 -10.38
CA GLU A 14 -56.77 -13.21 -11.57
C GLU A 14 -56.16 -11.81 -11.78
N GLN A 15 -56.95 -10.75 -11.62
CA GLN A 15 -56.44 -9.37 -11.68
C GLN A 15 -55.52 -9.01 -10.52
N MET A 16 -55.78 -9.51 -9.32
CA MET A 16 -54.89 -9.30 -8.17
C MET A 16 -53.56 -10.04 -8.33
N ASP A 17 -53.59 -11.25 -8.86
CA ASP A 17 -52.38 -12.04 -9.16
C ASP A 17 -51.54 -11.32 -10.23
N GLN A 18 -52.17 -10.83 -11.31
CA GLN A 18 -51.50 -10.05 -12.36
C GLN A 18 -50.89 -8.75 -11.80
N GLN A 19 -51.63 -8.00 -10.99
CA GLN A 19 -51.10 -6.79 -10.34
C GLN A 19 -49.92 -7.10 -9.42
N THR A 20 -49.97 -8.22 -8.69
CA THR A 20 -48.88 -8.62 -7.81
C THR A 20 -47.61 -8.94 -8.62
N GLU A 21 -47.76 -9.59 -9.76
CA GLU A 21 -46.66 -9.89 -10.68
C GLU A 21 -46.05 -8.61 -11.27
N ASP A 22 -46.89 -7.69 -11.75
CA ASP A 22 -46.46 -6.40 -12.33
C ASP A 22 -45.71 -5.53 -11.30
N ILE A 23 -46.22 -5.48 -10.06
CA ILE A 23 -45.57 -4.77 -8.96
C ILE A 23 -44.22 -5.42 -8.64
N THR A 24 -44.18 -6.75 -8.58
CA THR A 24 -42.94 -7.49 -8.26
C THR A 24 -41.88 -7.21 -9.32
N MET A 25 -42.22 -7.31 -10.61
CA MET A 25 -41.31 -6.97 -11.71
C MET A 25 -40.82 -5.53 -11.62
N SER A 26 -41.72 -4.57 -11.43
CA SER A 26 -41.37 -3.15 -11.36
C SER A 26 -40.42 -2.83 -10.19
N VAL A 27 -40.67 -3.44 -9.02
CA VAL A 27 -39.81 -3.30 -7.85
C VAL A 27 -38.46 -3.96 -8.10
N THR A 28 -38.44 -5.16 -8.70
CA THR A 28 -37.18 -5.86 -9.04
C THR A 28 -36.32 -5.03 -10.00
N GLU A 29 -36.92 -4.46 -11.05
CA GLU A 29 -36.19 -3.60 -12.00
C GLU A 29 -35.64 -2.35 -11.33
N LEU A 30 -36.44 -1.68 -10.48
CA LEU A 30 -36.00 -0.50 -9.74
C LEU A 30 -34.82 -0.82 -8.80
N VAL A 31 -34.90 -1.94 -8.08
CA VAL A 31 -33.84 -2.39 -7.17
C VAL A 31 -32.58 -2.74 -7.94
N LEU A 32 -32.69 -3.48 -9.05
CA LEU A 32 -31.55 -3.81 -9.91
C LEU A 32 -30.86 -2.56 -10.43
N LYS A 33 -31.63 -1.60 -10.96
CA LYS A 33 -31.08 -0.33 -11.45
C LYS A 33 -30.36 0.45 -10.34
N SER A 34 -30.95 0.52 -9.14
CA SER A 34 -30.31 1.20 -8.00
C SER A 34 -29.01 0.51 -7.57
N LEU A 35 -28.97 -0.83 -7.64
CA LEU A 35 -27.77 -1.60 -7.34
C LEU A 35 -26.69 -1.38 -8.40
N GLU A 36 -27.03 -1.39 -9.67
CA GLU A 36 -26.11 -1.11 -10.78
C GLU A 36 -25.46 0.26 -10.62
N GLU A 37 -26.25 1.30 -10.34
CA GLU A 37 -25.74 2.65 -10.08
C GLU A 37 -24.73 2.65 -8.92
N LYS A 38 -25.06 2.01 -7.79
CA LYS A 38 -24.14 1.91 -6.66
C LYS A 38 -22.87 1.12 -6.99
N PHE A 39 -22.99 0.02 -7.75
CA PHE A 39 -21.83 -0.77 -8.16
C PHE A 39 -20.90 0.02 -9.08
N THR A 40 -21.44 0.83 -10.00
CA THR A 40 -20.60 1.67 -10.88
C THR A 40 -19.79 2.68 -10.07
N VAL A 41 -20.41 3.34 -9.10
CA VAL A 41 -19.72 4.27 -8.19
C VAL A 41 -18.61 3.55 -7.40
N ILE A 42 -18.90 2.38 -6.84
CA ILE A 42 -17.92 1.58 -6.09
C ILE A 42 -16.74 1.16 -6.98
N LEU A 43 -17.00 0.76 -8.23
CA LEU A 43 -15.95 0.37 -9.17
C LEU A 43 -15.04 1.55 -9.53
N GLU A 44 -15.62 2.72 -9.75
CA GLU A 44 -14.87 3.94 -10.04
C GLU A 44 -14.02 4.39 -8.86
N GLU A 45 -14.58 4.40 -7.65
CA GLU A 45 -13.83 4.68 -6.42
C GLU A 45 -12.70 3.68 -6.20
N ASN A 46 -12.94 2.38 -6.44
CA ASN A 46 -11.92 1.34 -6.30
C ASN A 46 -10.75 1.56 -7.27
N LYS A 47 -11.05 1.94 -8.53
CA LYS A 47 -10.03 2.30 -9.51
C LYS A 47 -9.21 3.51 -9.04
N ASN A 48 -9.88 4.57 -8.60
CA ASN A 48 -9.22 5.77 -8.08
C ASN A 48 -8.33 5.48 -6.87
N LEU A 49 -8.76 4.58 -5.98
CA LEU A 49 -7.96 4.15 -4.83
C LEU A 49 -6.72 3.36 -5.25
N LYS A 50 -6.85 2.45 -6.23
CA LYS A 50 -5.72 1.70 -6.79
C LYS A 50 -4.68 2.62 -7.42
N ASP A 51 -5.12 3.61 -8.19
CA ASP A 51 -4.21 4.58 -8.82
C ASP A 51 -3.49 5.44 -7.78
N LYS A 52 -4.19 5.87 -6.72
CA LYS A 52 -3.56 6.58 -5.59
C LYS A 52 -2.55 5.70 -4.87
N MET A 53 -2.87 4.43 -4.63
CA MET A 53 -1.98 3.49 -3.97
C MET A 53 -0.69 3.29 -4.78
N GLU A 54 -0.79 3.07 -6.08
CA GLU A 54 0.38 2.92 -6.95
C GLU A 54 1.27 4.17 -6.93
N ASN A 55 0.67 5.35 -6.99
CA ASN A 55 1.39 6.62 -6.89
C ASN A 55 2.09 6.79 -5.54
N MET A 56 1.46 6.37 -4.44
CA MET A 56 2.08 6.39 -3.12
C MET A 56 3.26 5.44 -3.03
N VAL A 57 3.14 4.22 -3.56
CA VAL A 57 4.25 3.25 -3.61
C VAL A 57 5.46 3.82 -4.36
N LYS A 58 5.23 4.40 -5.55
CA LYS A 58 6.29 5.05 -6.35
C LYS A 58 6.96 6.20 -5.59
N LYS A 59 6.18 7.00 -4.85
CA LYS A 59 6.73 8.09 -4.02
C LYS A 59 7.57 7.55 -2.86
N ILE A 60 7.13 6.48 -2.20
CA ILE A 60 7.89 5.84 -1.12
C ILE A 60 9.22 5.32 -1.66
N GLU A 61 9.20 4.59 -2.77
CA GLU A 61 10.41 4.06 -3.41
C GLU A 61 11.38 5.18 -3.79
N TYR A 62 10.88 6.26 -4.38
CA TYR A 62 11.68 7.45 -4.68
C TYR A 62 12.32 8.06 -3.42
N LEU A 63 11.56 8.22 -2.34
CA LEU A 63 12.08 8.75 -1.08
C LEU A 63 13.11 7.83 -0.43
N GLU A 64 12.91 6.50 -0.48
CA GLU A 64 13.90 5.54 -0.01
C GLU A 64 15.19 5.60 -0.81
N ASN A 65 15.09 5.72 -2.13
CA ASN A 65 16.23 5.87 -3.02
C ASN A 65 16.99 7.16 -2.74
N LEU A 66 16.28 8.28 -2.56
CA LEU A 66 16.91 9.54 -2.16
C LEU A 66 17.63 9.44 -0.82
N LYS A 67 17.00 8.80 0.18
CA LYS A 67 17.59 8.58 1.50
C LYS A 67 18.86 7.73 1.43
N ARG A 68 18.92 6.76 0.51
CA ARG A 68 20.08 5.87 0.34
C ARG A 68 21.14 6.40 -0.64
N LYS A 69 20.85 7.46 -1.40
CA LYS A 69 21.72 7.99 -2.47
C LYS A 69 23.13 8.34 -1.99
N ASN A 70 23.25 8.85 -0.76
CA ASN A 70 24.52 9.26 -0.18
C ASN A 70 25.09 8.22 0.79
N ASN A 71 24.48 7.03 0.88
CA ASN A 71 24.98 5.97 1.73
C ASN A 71 26.13 5.23 1.04
N LEU A 72 27.26 5.14 1.71
CA LEU A 72 28.41 4.35 1.29
C LEU A 72 28.48 3.06 2.11
N ILE A 73 28.77 1.94 1.45
CA ILE A 73 28.92 0.63 2.09
C ILE A 73 30.37 0.19 1.98
N PHE A 74 31.01 -0.02 3.13
CA PHE A 74 32.39 -0.46 3.23
C PHE A 74 32.44 -1.93 3.66
N PHE A 75 33.12 -2.75 2.87
CA PHE A 75 33.36 -4.16 3.15
C PHE A 75 34.78 -4.38 3.68
N GLY A 76 34.95 -5.39 4.53
CA GLY A 76 36.28 -5.76 5.06
C GLY A 76 36.84 -4.83 6.14
N VAL A 77 36.05 -3.89 6.68
CA VAL A 77 36.44 -3.07 7.83
C VAL A 77 36.38 -3.93 9.09
N SER A 78 37.49 -4.19 9.76
CA SER A 78 37.53 -5.00 10.98
C SER A 78 36.50 -4.54 12.03
N GLU A 79 35.86 -5.47 12.74
CA GLU A 79 34.97 -5.11 13.85
C GLU A 79 35.80 -4.57 15.01
N ILE A 80 35.38 -3.42 15.53
CA ILE A 80 36.03 -2.76 16.65
C ILE A 80 35.30 -3.07 17.96
N GLY A 81 36.03 -2.98 19.07
CA GLY A 81 35.47 -3.16 20.41
C GLY A 81 34.48 -2.06 20.80
N PRO A 82 33.70 -2.25 21.87
CA PRO A 82 32.67 -1.29 22.31
C PRO A 82 33.24 0.10 22.66
N ASP A 83 34.53 0.18 22.96
CA ASP A 83 35.20 1.40 23.39
C ASP A 83 35.60 2.33 22.24
N MET A 84 35.51 1.86 20.99
CA MET A 84 35.91 2.62 19.81
C MET A 84 34.70 2.99 18.95
N SER A 85 34.64 4.25 18.52
CA SER A 85 33.58 4.74 17.64
C SER A 85 33.81 4.31 16.20
N GLU A 86 32.80 3.71 15.56
CA GLU A 86 32.86 3.36 14.13
C GLU A 86 33.03 4.60 13.24
N THR A 87 32.54 5.77 13.68
CA THR A 87 32.73 7.04 12.98
C THR A 87 34.20 7.46 12.94
N GLU A 88 34.93 7.31 14.05
CA GLU A 88 36.35 7.67 14.11
C GLU A 88 37.21 6.67 13.32
N ASN A 89 36.86 5.39 13.40
CA ASN A 89 37.50 4.33 12.63
C ASN A 89 37.38 4.58 11.12
N ILE A 90 36.17 4.88 10.62
CA ILE A 90 35.98 5.10 9.18
C ILE A 90 36.63 6.40 8.70
N LYS A 91 36.59 7.47 9.51
CA LYS A 91 37.30 8.71 9.23
C LYS A 91 38.80 8.45 9.02
N THR A 92 39.42 7.76 9.97
CA THR A 92 40.84 7.39 9.92
C THR A 92 41.16 6.56 8.68
N ILE A 93 40.29 5.60 8.32
CA ILE A 93 40.47 4.76 7.13
C ILE A 93 40.40 5.61 5.83
N ILE A 94 39.43 6.51 5.74
CA ILE A 94 39.24 7.33 4.54
C ILE A 94 40.39 8.33 4.39
N GLU A 95 40.78 9.04 5.44
CA GLU A 95 41.90 9.98 5.45
C GLU A 95 43.20 9.30 5.02
N ASN A 96 43.51 8.15 5.62
CA ASN A 96 44.74 7.41 5.30
C ASN A 96 44.76 6.89 3.86
N LYS A 97 43.62 6.47 3.30
CA LYS A 97 43.57 5.89 1.95
C LYS A 97 43.39 6.92 0.83
N THR A 98 42.67 8.00 1.10
CA THR A 98 42.25 8.96 0.07
C THR A 98 42.91 10.34 0.22
N LYS A 99 43.52 10.62 1.38
CA LYS A 99 44.04 11.95 1.75
C LYS A 99 42.98 13.06 1.75
N ILE A 100 41.71 12.68 1.84
CA ILE A 100 40.58 13.60 1.99
C ILE A 100 40.31 13.76 3.47
N ASP A 101 40.30 15.00 3.94
CA ASP A 101 39.91 15.36 5.31
C ASP A 101 38.39 15.32 5.43
N ILE A 102 37.88 14.49 6.35
CA ILE A 102 36.44 14.32 6.58
C ILE A 102 36.13 14.71 8.02
N HIS A 103 35.22 15.64 8.19
CA HIS A 103 34.84 16.11 9.51
C HIS A 103 33.67 15.30 10.04
N LYS A 104 33.53 15.30 11.37
CA LYS A 104 32.46 14.54 12.04
C LYS A 104 31.05 15.00 11.63
N TYR A 105 30.90 16.25 11.24
CA TYR A 105 29.63 16.81 10.76
C TYR A 105 29.32 16.47 9.30
N ASP A 106 30.28 15.93 8.55
CA ASP A 106 30.07 15.41 7.19
C ASP A 106 29.47 14.00 7.19
N ILE A 107 29.33 13.39 8.38
CA ILE A 107 28.84 12.03 8.57
C ILE A 107 27.58 12.09 9.44
N ASN A 108 26.43 11.89 8.80
CA ASN A 108 25.14 11.80 9.48
C ASN A 108 25.03 10.59 10.41
N ASN A 109 25.40 9.39 9.93
CA ASN A 109 25.28 8.18 10.74
C ASN A 109 26.21 7.05 10.26
N VAL A 110 26.64 6.19 11.18
CA VAL A 110 27.49 5.03 10.89
C VAL A 110 27.01 3.82 11.67
N TYR A 111 26.72 2.72 10.97
CA TYR A 111 26.31 1.47 11.62
C TYR A 111 26.61 0.23 10.78
N ARG A 112 26.73 -0.92 11.44
CA ARG A 112 26.97 -2.22 10.80
C ARG A 112 25.67 -2.84 10.29
N LEU A 113 25.72 -3.41 9.09
CA LEU A 113 24.59 -4.13 8.49
C LEU A 113 24.61 -5.61 8.88
N GLY A 114 23.45 -6.14 9.29
CA GLY A 114 23.26 -7.56 9.59
C GLY A 114 23.59 -7.98 11.03
N LYS A 115 23.38 -9.28 11.31
CA LYS A 115 23.61 -9.90 12.62
C LYS A 115 25.08 -10.26 12.80
N ARG A 116 25.58 -10.22 14.04
CA ARG A 116 26.92 -10.70 14.37
C ARG A 116 27.02 -12.20 14.05
N GLY A 117 28.13 -12.59 13.41
CA GLY A 117 28.41 -13.96 13.01
C GLY A 117 29.89 -14.14 12.73
N ASN A 118 30.25 -15.19 11.98
CA ASN A 118 31.65 -15.50 11.66
C ASN A 118 32.27 -14.57 10.59
N HIS A 119 31.50 -13.66 9.99
CA HIS A 119 31.96 -12.75 8.95
C HIS A 119 31.89 -11.31 9.43
N THR A 120 32.86 -10.52 8.97
CA THR A 120 32.91 -9.08 9.20
C THR A 120 31.73 -8.39 8.53
N ARG A 121 30.89 -7.72 9.33
CA ARG A 121 29.69 -7.03 8.82
C ARG A 121 30.05 -5.82 7.97
N PRO A 122 29.33 -5.56 6.86
CA PRO A 122 29.48 -4.32 6.11
C PRO A 122 29.17 -3.10 6.99
N LEU A 123 29.94 -2.03 6.81
CA LEU A 123 29.71 -0.77 7.49
C LEU A 123 28.98 0.18 6.55
N LEU A 124 27.80 0.63 6.94
CA LEU A 124 27.07 1.69 6.25
C LEU A 124 27.45 3.04 6.85
N VAL A 125 27.82 3.98 5.98
CA VAL A 125 28.08 5.37 6.30
C VAL A 125 27.06 6.21 5.55
N ALA A 126 26.16 6.85 6.29
CA ALA A 126 25.28 7.88 5.75
C ALA A 126 26.01 9.21 5.88
N LEU A 127 26.26 9.86 4.74
CA LEU A 127 26.82 11.21 4.66
C LEU A 127 25.72 12.24 4.91
#